data_AF-E2NJH9-F1
#
_entry.id   AF-E2NJH9-F1
#
_cell.length_a   1.000
_cell.length_b   1.000
_cell.length_c   1.000
_cell.angle_alpha   90.00
_cell.angle_beta   90.00
_cell.angle_gamma   90.00
#
_symmetry.space_group_name_H-M   'P 1'
#
loop_
_entity.id
_entity.type
_entity.pdbx_description
1 polymer ?
#
loop_
_entity_poly.entity_id
_entity_poly.type
_entity_poly.pdbx_seq_one_letter_code
_entity_poly.pdbx_strand_id
1 'polypeptide(L)'
;MKELKVISLENGVILSENLVKGSILPRTSAELERDVLIQNDTIVEGAIYARKLEIQNGDVEILGAVFTKLEFHISNNAKGDIILRKTVATSDSLVSYARDCRPMFMADINGKTVKLCNAFVAGSIFADEVILEDCIVLGGVFATAKLTMKDCIVGTFNAKNVAVSGDIKLLLPSAFSGEEMQVTSEARLFNLSLADLGALYKGTPEMENTGIIEMNTYSDEQESQLFEGDEKVLVHCYSVVGKVLAADLVNVDKLRNHFLIGATALGSQLLKTYDLGVDANGELCEIIPEKVADFFFNLLHGKIQVRTLEGSFSIQEIAQRLS
;
A
#
# COMPACT_ATOMS: atom_id res chain seq x y z
N MET A 1 5.50 10.10 28.90
CA MET A 1 4.73 11.06 28.09
C MET A 1 3.88 11.97 28.97
N LYS A 2 3.78 13.24 28.62
CA LYS A 2 2.91 14.24 29.25
C LYS A 2 1.51 14.19 28.63
N GLU A 3 0.49 13.92 29.44
CA GLU A 3 -0.90 13.82 29.00
C GLU A 3 -1.51 15.20 28.68
N LEU A 4 -2.20 15.30 27.55
CA LEU A 4 -2.96 16.46 27.11
C LEU A 4 -4.41 16.03 26.81
N LYS A 5 -5.36 16.51 27.61
CA LYS A 5 -6.78 16.14 27.47
C LYS A 5 -7.53 16.94 26.40
N VAL A 6 -7.21 18.22 26.26
CA VAL A 6 -7.82 19.14 25.27
C VAL A 6 -6.76 20.12 24.79
N ILE A 7 -6.56 20.23 23.48
CA ILE A 7 -5.67 21.22 22.86
C ILE A 7 -6.53 22.34 22.25
N SER A 8 -6.77 23.40 23.03
CA SER A 8 -7.31 24.66 22.53
C SER A 8 -6.20 25.69 22.64
N LEU A 9 -5.51 25.87 21.52
CA LEU A 9 -4.47 26.88 21.34
C LEU A 9 -4.81 27.60 20.05
N GLU A 10 -4.96 28.92 20.12
CA GLU A 10 -5.20 29.79 18.95
C GLU A 10 -4.00 29.81 18.00
N ASN A 11 -2.81 29.46 18.49
CA ASN A 11 -1.56 29.35 17.72
C ASN A 11 -1.30 27.90 17.26
N GLY A 12 -0.23 27.69 16.48
CA GLY A 12 0.26 26.36 16.09
C GLY A 12 0.40 25.40 17.29
N VAL A 13 0.17 24.10 17.04
CA VAL A 13 0.32 23.04 18.05
C VAL A 13 1.70 22.42 17.90
N ILE A 14 2.45 22.32 19.00
CA ILE A 14 3.72 21.59 19.05
C ILE A 14 3.59 20.45 20.05
N LEU A 15 3.84 19.23 19.60
CA LEU A 15 3.82 18.01 20.40
C LEU A 15 5.23 17.42 20.50
N SER A 16 5.62 17.06 21.71
CA SER A 16 6.91 16.45 22.02
C SER A 16 6.76 15.64 23.32
N GLU A 17 6.90 14.32 23.25
CA GLU A 17 6.67 13.39 24.38
C GLU A 17 5.25 13.45 24.92
N ASN A 18 4.23 13.58 24.05
CA ASN A 18 2.84 13.81 24.46
C ASN A 18 1.93 12.61 24.25
N LEU A 19 0.96 12.45 25.16
CA LEU A 19 -0.23 11.60 24.96
C LEU A 19 -1.46 12.51 24.84
N VAL A 20 -2.03 12.62 23.65
CA VAL A 20 -3.20 13.46 23.36
C VAL A 20 -4.44 12.58 23.33
N LYS A 21 -5.29 12.69 24.37
CA LYS A 21 -6.52 11.88 24.52
C LYS A 21 -7.67 12.33 23.62
N GLY A 22 -7.67 13.61 23.24
CA GLY A 22 -8.75 14.22 22.45
C GLY A 22 -8.37 14.43 20.98
N SER A 23 -9.35 14.85 20.18
CA SER A 23 -9.11 15.25 18.79
C SER A 23 -8.54 16.68 18.71
N ILE A 24 -7.64 16.89 17.76
CA ILE A 24 -7.11 18.21 17.38
C ILE A 24 -7.96 18.72 16.22
N LEU A 25 -9.15 19.24 16.53
CA LEU A 25 -10.10 19.74 15.53
C LEU A 25 -10.31 21.25 15.69
N PRO A 26 -10.55 21.98 14.59
CA PRO A 26 -10.88 23.40 14.64
C PRO A 26 -12.26 23.60 15.25
N ARG A 27 -12.35 24.54 16.19
CA ARG A 27 -13.59 25.04 16.80
C ARG A 27 -13.94 26.44 16.33
N THR A 28 -12.95 27.16 15.81
CA THR A 28 -13.10 28.50 15.25
C THR A 28 -12.51 28.55 13.84
N SER A 29 -12.90 29.55 13.06
CA SER A 29 -12.36 29.74 11.71
C SER A 29 -10.86 30.02 11.70
N ALA A 30 -10.31 30.64 12.75
CA ALA A 30 -8.87 30.89 12.86
C ALA A 30 -8.09 29.59 13.01
N GLU A 31 -8.65 28.59 13.70
CA GLU A 31 -8.01 27.28 13.89
C GLU A 31 -7.95 26.44 12.60
N LEU A 32 -8.66 26.83 11.53
CA LEU A 32 -8.53 26.18 10.21
C LEU A 32 -7.16 26.42 9.56
N GLU A 33 -6.46 27.48 9.96
CA GLU A 33 -5.14 27.82 9.46
C GLU A 33 -4.01 27.34 10.38
N ARG A 34 -4.35 26.54 11.39
CA ARG A 34 -3.40 26.08 12.41
C ARG A 34 -2.54 24.93 11.92
N ASP A 35 -1.23 25.06 12.09
CA ASP A 35 -0.27 23.98 11.86
C ASP A 35 -0.11 23.10 13.12
N VAL A 36 0.22 21.84 12.90
CA VAL A 36 0.56 20.86 13.94
C VAL A 36 1.95 20.32 13.64
N LEU A 37 2.83 20.40 14.63
CA LEU A 37 4.20 19.92 14.58
C LEU A 37 4.42 18.84 15.65
N ILE A 38 4.90 17.67 15.25
CA ILE A 38 5.28 16.58 16.16
C ILE A 38 6.80 16.45 16.12
N GLN A 39 7.46 16.76 17.23
CA GLN A 39 8.93 16.84 17.31
C GLN A 39 9.58 15.55 17.81
N ASN A 40 8.91 14.82 18.71
CA ASN A 40 9.37 13.57 19.32
C ASN A 40 8.16 12.68 19.67
N ASP A 41 8.44 11.54 20.29
CA ASP A 41 7.48 10.49 20.67
C ASP A 41 6.11 11.04 21.05
N THR A 42 5.07 10.68 20.31
CA THR A 42 3.74 11.25 20.51
C THR A 42 2.66 10.27 20.12
N ILE A 43 1.67 10.10 21.00
CA ILE A 43 0.45 9.35 20.72
C ILE A 43 -0.71 10.34 20.66
N VAL A 44 -1.48 10.29 19.57
CA VAL A 44 -2.73 11.04 19.42
C VAL A 44 -3.89 10.05 19.24
N GLU A 45 -4.77 9.96 20.25
CA GLU A 45 -5.90 9.04 20.21
C GLU A 45 -7.05 9.56 19.33
N GLY A 46 -7.19 10.88 19.24
CA GLY A 46 -8.25 11.53 18.46
C GLY A 46 -7.87 11.82 17.01
N ALA A 47 -8.84 12.37 16.27
CA ALA A 47 -8.60 12.83 14.90
C ALA A 47 -7.75 14.11 14.88
N ILE A 48 -7.01 14.33 13.79
CA ILE A 48 -6.22 15.55 13.57
C ILE A 48 -6.73 16.27 12.33
N TYR A 49 -7.06 17.53 12.51
CA TYR A 49 -7.15 18.51 11.43
C TYR A 49 -6.00 19.50 11.57
N ALA A 50 -5.29 19.76 10.48
CA ALA A 50 -4.28 20.81 10.43
C ALA A 50 -4.26 21.51 9.07
N ARG A 51 -3.77 22.74 9.02
CA ARG A 51 -3.38 23.35 7.75
C ARG A 51 -2.15 22.62 7.22
N LYS A 52 -1.09 22.56 8.03
CA LYS A 52 0.05 21.66 7.83
C LYS A 52 0.24 20.72 9.02
N LEU A 53 0.48 19.44 8.76
CA LEU A 53 0.99 18.49 9.76
C LEU A 53 2.42 18.14 9.40
N GLU A 54 3.35 18.33 10.33
CA GLU A 54 4.75 17.92 10.18
C GLU A 54 5.14 16.94 11.29
N ILE A 55 5.70 15.79 10.92
CA ILE A 55 6.34 14.85 11.85
C ILE A 55 7.84 14.91 11.64
N GLN A 56 8.58 15.36 12.65
CA GLN A 56 10.02 15.53 12.58
C GLN A 56 10.80 14.30 13.00
N ASN A 57 10.39 13.65 14.10
CA ASN A 57 11.11 12.51 14.67
C ASN A 57 10.28 11.79 15.75
N GLY A 58 10.74 10.60 16.15
CA GLY A 58 10.26 9.84 17.30
C GLY A 58 9.20 8.80 16.95
N ASP A 59 8.83 8.01 17.96
CA ASP A 59 7.76 7.02 17.84
C ASP A 59 6.40 7.73 17.88
N VAL A 60 5.73 7.82 16.73
CA VAL A 60 4.49 8.57 16.56
C VAL A 60 3.36 7.64 16.16
N GLU A 61 2.31 7.61 16.98
CA GLU A 61 1.10 6.85 16.68
C GLU A 61 -0.13 7.75 16.70
N ILE A 62 -0.87 7.77 15.58
CA ILE A 62 -2.12 8.51 15.44
C ILE A 62 -3.25 7.49 15.25
N LEU A 63 -4.12 7.38 16.25
CA LEU A 63 -5.23 6.43 16.25
C LEU A 63 -6.47 6.95 15.49
N GLY A 64 -6.62 8.28 15.41
CA GLY A 64 -7.72 8.92 14.69
C GLY A 64 -7.40 9.20 13.22
N ALA A 65 -8.41 9.62 12.46
CA ALA A 65 -8.23 10.05 11.07
C ALA A 65 -7.43 11.37 11.01
N VAL A 66 -6.66 11.54 9.95
CA VAL A 66 -5.85 12.74 9.71
C VAL A 66 -6.37 13.45 8.46
N PHE A 67 -6.63 14.76 8.58
CA PHE A 67 -6.91 15.63 7.45
C PHE A 67 -5.99 16.85 7.46
N THR A 68 -5.31 17.12 6.34
CA THR A 68 -4.52 18.33 6.14
C THR A 68 -5.05 19.20 5.01
N LYS A 69 -5.19 20.51 5.23
CA LYS A 69 -5.64 21.44 4.20
C LYS A 69 -4.58 21.70 3.12
N LEU A 70 -3.30 21.73 3.51
CA LEU A 70 -2.21 22.11 2.61
C LEU A 70 -1.15 21.00 2.51
N GLU A 71 -0.67 20.49 3.63
CA GLU A 71 0.46 19.57 3.57
C GLU A 71 0.50 18.64 4.78
N PHE A 72 0.76 17.37 4.52
CA PHE A 72 1.28 16.46 5.51
C PHE A 72 2.70 16.06 5.10
N HIS A 73 3.68 16.44 5.90
CA HIS A 73 5.08 16.16 5.68
C HIS A 73 5.67 15.29 6.80
N ILE A 74 6.40 14.24 6.43
CA ILE A 74 7.26 13.48 7.35
C ILE A 74 8.70 13.82 6.97
N SER A 75 9.46 14.33 7.93
CA SER A 75 10.84 14.76 7.73
C SER A 75 11.72 13.62 7.22
N ASN A 76 12.59 13.90 6.26
CA ASN A 76 13.51 12.91 5.68
C ASN A 76 14.46 12.27 6.69
N ASN A 77 14.75 12.99 7.79
CA ASN A 77 15.63 12.53 8.86
C ASN A 77 14.86 11.92 10.04
N ALA A 78 13.54 11.76 9.91
CA ALA A 78 12.73 11.13 10.95
C ALA A 78 13.20 9.69 11.18
N LYS A 79 13.18 9.30 12.45
CA LYS A 79 13.47 7.94 12.94
C LYS A 79 12.36 7.52 13.89
N GLY A 80 12.32 6.22 14.17
CA GLY A 80 11.27 5.62 14.99
C GLY A 80 10.09 5.13 14.15
N ASP A 81 9.10 4.59 14.84
CA ASP A 81 7.90 4.03 14.22
C ASP A 81 6.83 5.10 14.06
N ILE A 82 6.42 5.38 12.81
CA ILE A 82 5.36 6.34 12.49
C ILE A 82 4.14 5.57 11.97
N ILE A 83 3.08 5.50 12.77
CA ILE A 83 1.91 4.66 12.52
C ILE A 83 0.62 5.47 12.52
N LEU A 84 -0.08 5.44 11.40
CA LEU A 84 -1.34 6.15 11.18
C LEU A 84 -2.43 5.10 11.04
N ARG A 85 -3.26 4.92 12.07
CA ARG A 85 -4.20 3.79 12.16
C ARG A 85 -5.45 3.93 11.29
N LYS A 86 -5.79 5.16 10.90
CA LYS A 86 -6.99 5.51 10.14
C LYS A 86 -6.63 6.33 8.92
N THR A 87 -7.66 6.55 8.09
CA THR A 87 -7.54 7.26 6.81
C THR A 87 -6.80 8.57 6.96
N VAL A 88 -5.90 8.82 6.00
CA VAL A 88 -5.18 10.07 5.87
C VAL A 88 -5.65 10.77 4.60
N ALA A 89 -6.06 12.02 4.75
CA ALA A 89 -6.52 12.84 3.65
C ALA A 89 -5.79 14.17 3.62
N THR A 90 -5.49 14.67 2.42
CA THR A 90 -4.91 16.00 2.21
C THR A 90 -5.58 16.67 1.03
N SER A 91 -5.88 17.97 1.11
CA SER A 91 -6.42 18.69 -0.07
C SER A 91 -5.35 19.01 -1.11
N ASP A 92 -4.07 18.92 -0.74
CA ASP A 92 -2.97 19.23 -1.65
C ASP A 92 -1.90 18.13 -1.58
N SER A 93 -0.96 18.13 -0.63
CA SER A 93 0.14 17.16 -0.65
C SER A 93 0.31 16.31 0.60
N LEU A 94 0.74 15.07 0.41
CA LEU A 94 1.34 14.17 1.41
C LEU A 94 2.74 13.79 0.92
N VAL A 95 3.76 14.07 1.72
CA VAL A 95 5.17 13.87 1.33
C VAL A 95 5.94 13.20 2.45
N SER A 96 6.62 12.10 2.12
CA SER A 96 7.66 11.48 2.94
C SER A 96 8.78 10.96 2.05
N TYR A 97 10.00 11.47 2.24
CA TYR A 97 11.22 10.86 1.68
C TYR A 97 12.12 10.28 2.77
N ALA A 98 11.54 9.95 3.92
CA ALA A 98 12.26 9.37 5.03
C ALA A 98 12.72 7.95 4.68
N ARG A 99 14.03 7.72 4.74
CA ARG A 99 14.65 6.41 4.46
C ARG A 99 15.00 5.65 5.74
N ASP A 100 15.22 6.40 6.83
CA ASP A 100 15.58 5.85 8.14
C ASP A 100 14.35 5.61 9.05
N CYS A 101 13.15 5.93 8.57
CA CYS A 101 11.90 5.49 9.15
C CYS A 101 11.01 4.88 8.08
N ARG A 102 10.04 4.07 8.52
CA ARG A 102 9.05 3.45 7.66
C ARG A 102 7.66 3.91 8.08
N PRO A 103 7.12 4.96 7.45
CA PRO A 103 5.76 5.39 7.73
C PRO A 103 4.77 4.28 7.34
N MET A 104 3.86 3.95 8.26
CA MET A 104 2.85 2.94 8.05
C MET A 104 1.45 3.54 8.12
N PHE A 105 0.76 3.54 6.99
CA PHE A 105 -0.61 4.01 6.81
C PHE A 105 -1.55 2.79 6.81
N MET A 106 -2.27 2.57 7.91
CA MET A 106 -3.09 1.36 8.11
C MET A 106 -4.50 1.47 7.50
N ALA A 107 -4.69 2.39 6.56
CA ALA A 107 -5.93 2.67 5.87
C ALA A 107 -5.65 3.40 4.54
N ASP A 108 -6.71 3.87 3.88
CA ASP A 108 -6.58 4.59 2.63
C ASP A 108 -5.91 5.97 2.79
N ILE A 109 -5.25 6.40 1.72
CA ILE A 109 -4.69 7.73 1.54
C ILE A 109 -5.46 8.44 0.42
N ASN A 110 -5.92 9.65 0.69
CA ASN A 110 -6.55 10.52 -0.30
C ASN A 110 -5.78 11.83 -0.39
N GLY A 111 -5.38 12.26 -1.59
CA GLY A 111 -4.60 13.48 -1.76
C GLY A 111 -4.74 14.06 -3.16
N LYS A 112 -4.26 15.29 -3.39
CA LYS A 112 -4.02 15.73 -4.76
C LYS A 112 -2.68 15.18 -5.26
N THR A 113 -1.66 15.22 -4.41
CA THR A 113 -0.34 14.64 -4.66
C THR A 113 0.11 13.78 -3.48
N VAL A 114 0.58 12.56 -3.76
CA VAL A 114 1.13 11.64 -2.74
C VAL A 114 2.53 11.20 -3.16
N LYS A 115 3.53 11.49 -2.34
CA LYS A 115 4.93 11.13 -2.59
C LYS A 115 5.48 10.39 -1.38
N LEU A 116 5.79 9.11 -1.54
CA LEU A 116 6.23 8.25 -0.45
C LEU A 116 7.51 7.50 -0.83
N CYS A 117 8.42 7.43 0.13
CA CYS A 117 9.60 6.57 0.09
C CYS A 117 9.59 5.65 1.33
N ASN A 118 9.95 4.38 1.16
CA ASN A 118 10.06 3.40 2.26
C ASN A 118 8.78 3.35 3.12
N ALA A 119 7.60 3.32 2.49
CA ALA A 119 6.32 3.41 3.19
C ALA A 119 5.45 2.16 2.99
N PHE A 120 4.65 1.85 4.01
CA PHE A 120 3.63 0.82 3.96
C PHE A 120 2.23 1.44 3.95
N VAL A 121 1.37 0.99 3.04
CA VAL A 121 -0.04 1.38 2.97
C VAL A 121 -0.90 0.13 2.95
N ALA A 122 -1.66 -0.10 4.02
CA ALA A 122 -2.56 -1.25 4.13
C ALA A 122 -3.81 -1.10 3.26
N GLY A 123 -4.23 0.14 2.99
CA GLY A 123 -5.35 0.46 2.11
C GLY A 123 -4.91 0.79 0.68
N SER A 124 -5.68 1.67 0.04
CA SER A 124 -5.44 2.19 -1.31
C SER A 124 -4.99 3.65 -1.28
N ILE A 125 -4.35 4.10 -2.37
CA ILE A 125 -3.98 5.50 -2.58
C ILE A 125 -4.85 6.07 -3.70
N PHE A 126 -5.51 7.21 -3.45
CA PHE A 126 -6.27 7.97 -4.43
C PHE A 126 -5.68 9.37 -4.55
N ALA A 127 -5.17 9.72 -5.73
CA ALA A 127 -4.66 11.07 -5.98
C ALA A 127 -4.68 11.50 -7.45
N ASP A 128 -4.25 12.72 -7.75
CA ASP A 128 -3.98 13.11 -9.14
C ASP A 128 -2.60 12.64 -9.57
N GLU A 129 -1.60 12.85 -8.70
CA GLU A 129 -0.23 12.42 -8.89
C GLU A 129 0.27 11.55 -7.73
N VAL A 130 0.85 10.40 -8.06
CA VAL A 130 1.44 9.47 -7.08
C VAL A 130 2.87 9.14 -7.47
N ILE A 131 3.80 9.28 -6.51
CA ILE A 131 5.21 8.90 -6.66
C ILE A 131 5.59 7.97 -5.51
N LEU A 132 6.01 6.75 -5.84
CA LEU A 132 6.38 5.72 -4.87
C LEU A 132 7.81 5.22 -5.15
N GLU A 133 8.65 5.18 -4.12
CA GLU A 133 9.97 4.53 -4.16
C GLU A 133 10.11 3.61 -2.95
N ASP A 134 10.42 2.33 -3.16
CA ASP A 134 10.57 1.37 -2.06
C ASP A 134 9.30 1.25 -1.20
N CYS A 135 8.13 1.17 -1.82
CA CYS A 135 6.84 1.20 -1.12
C CYS A 135 6.04 -0.08 -1.29
N ILE A 136 5.23 -0.38 -0.26
CA ILE A 136 4.23 -1.44 -0.28
C ILE A 136 2.84 -0.82 -0.17
N VAL A 137 1.96 -1.11 -1.12
CA VAL A 137 0.54 -0.73 -1.09
C VAL A 137 -0.30 -1.99 -1.25
N LEU A 138 -0.94 -2.48 -0.20
CA LEU A 138 -1.73 -3.71 -0.28
C LEU A 138 -2.99 -3.56 -1.14
N GLY A 139 -3.60 -2.38 -1.13
CA GLY A 139 -4.72 -2.00 -1.99
C GLY A 139 -4.27 -1.52 -3.37
N GLY A 140 -5.11 -0.71 -4.01
CA GLY A 140 -4.82 -0.15 -5.33
C GLY A 140 -4.16 1.23 -5.26
N VAL A 141 -3.42 1.58 -6.31
CA VAL A 141 -2.94 2.94 -6.54
C VAL A 141 -3.70 3.55 -7.71
N PHE A 142 -4.57 4.51 -7.40
CA PHE A 142 -5.47 5.14 -8.37
C PHE A 142 -5.07 6.61 -8.54
N ALA A 143 -4.39 6.91 -9.65
CA ALA A 143 -3.95 8.27 -9.96
C ALA A 143 -4.68 8.82 -11.18
N THR A 144 -5.35 9.98 -11.08
CA THR A 144 -6.12 10.52 -12.21
C THR A 144 -5.22 10.99 -13.36
N ALA A 145 -3.98 11.43 -13.07
CA ALA A 145 -3.06 11.98 -14.06
C ALA A 145 -1.77 11.17 -14.22
N LYS A 146 -1.02 10.95 -13.13
CA LYS A 146 0.32 10.36 -13.21
C LYS A 146 0.66 9.44 -12.04
N LEU A 147 1.25 8.29 -12.36
CA LEU A 147 1.85 7.36 -11.42
C LEU A 147 3.32 7.13 -11.77
N THR A 148 4.22 7.26 -10.80
CA THR A 148 5.62 6.87 -10.92
C THR A 148 5.97 5.90 -9.81
N MET A 149 6.52 4.75 -10.16
CA MET A 149 6.90 3.71 -9.20
C MET A 149 8.33 3.25 -9.42
N LYS A 150 9.03 3.01 -8.32
CA LYS A 150 10.34 2.40 -8.28
C LYS A 150 10.40 1.39 -7.14
N ASP A 151 10.76 0.15 -7.44
CA ASP A 151 10.92 -0.90 -6.43
C ASP A 151 9.69 -1.00 -5.50
N CYS A 152 8.54 -1.41 -6.02
CA CYS A 152 7.28 -1.37 -5.28
C CYS A 152 6.52 -2.71 -5.33
N ILE A 153 5.75 -2.98 -4.27
CA ILE A 153 4.68 -3.97 -4.31
C ILE A 153 3.36 -3.23 -4.20
N VAL A 154 2.47 -3.40 -5.17
CA VAL A 154 1.14 -2.76 -5.15
C VAL A 154 0.05 -3.80 -5.42
N GLY A 155 -1.15 -3.62 -4.87
CA GLY A 155 -2.26 -4.50 -5.16
C GLY A 155 -2.63 -4.48 -6.64
N THR A 156 -2.94 -3.29 -7.13
CA THR A 156 -3.14 -2.97 -8.55
C THR A 156 -2.85 -1.49 -8.75
N PHE A 157 -2.85 -1.02 -10.00
CA PHE A 157 -2.83 0.41 -10.27
C PHE A 157 -3.72 0.78 -11.45
N ASN A 158 -4.17 2.03 -11.46
CA ASN A 158 -4.82 2.66 -12.59
C ASN A 158 -4.38 4.12 -12.67
N ALA A 159 -3.75 4.53 -13.77
CA ALA A 159 -3.45 5.93 -14.03
C ALA A 159 -3.33 6.25 -15.52
N LYS A 160 -3.59 7.50 -15.91
CA LYS A 160 -3.41 7.91 -17.31
C LYS A 160 -1.97 7.68 -17.78
N ASN A 161 -1.00 8.27 -17.08
CA ASN A 161 0.43 8.12 -17.40
C ASN A 161 1.13 7.31 -16.31
N VAL A 162 1.75 6.19 -16.68
CA VAL A 162 2.48 5.32 -15.75
C VAL A 162 3.95 5.26 -16.15
N ALA A 163 4.84 5.49 -15.19
CA ALA A 163 6.28 5.31 -15.35
C ALA A 163 6.82 4.35 -14.28
N VAL A 164 7.60 3.35 -14.70
CA VAL A 164 8.12 2.30 -13.83
C VAL A 164 9.62 2.10 -14.00
N SER A 165 10.30 1.90 -12.87
CA SER A 165 11.71 1.55 -12.78
C SER A 165 11.96 0.51 -11.70
N GLY A 166 13.04 -0.26 -11.81
CA GLY A 166 13.33 -1.35 -10.87
C GLY A 166 12.25 -2.44 -10.85
N ASP A 167 12.08 -3.08 -9.69
CA ASP A 167 11.15 -4.22 -9.57
C ASP A 167 9.76 -3.79 -9.12
N ILE A 168 8.75 -3.98 -9.97
CA ILE A 168 7.34 -3.75 -9.61
C ILE A 168 6.62 -5.08 -9.48
N LYS A 169 5.95 -5.33 -8.35
CA LYS A 169 5.21 -6.58 -8.10
C LYS A 169 3.72 -6.26 -7.85
N LEU A 170 2.83 -6.91 -8.60
CA LEU A 170 1.38 -6.78 -8.45
C LEU A 170 0.82 -7.90 -7.57
N LEU A 171 -0.08 -7.59 -6.63
CA LEU A 171 -0.79 -8.63 -5.84
C LEU A 171 -2.04 -9.13 -6.56
N LEU A 172 -2.66 -8.28 -7.39
CA LEU A 172 -3.81 -8.62 -8.21
C LEU A 172 -3.39 -8.92 -9.65
N PRO A 173 -4.16 -9.72 -10.41
CA PRO A 173 -3.75 -10.20 -11.73
C PRO A 173 -3.60 -9.14 -12.82
N SER A 174 -4.13 -7.94 -12.60
CA SER A 174 -4.24 -6.89 -13.63
C SER A 174 -3.92 -5.51 -13.09
N ALA A 175 -3.41 -4.65 -13.97
CA ALA A 175 -3.27 -3.20 -13.77
C ALA A 175 -3.53 -2.44 -15.07
N PHE A 176 -3.74 -1.13 -14.97
CA PHE A 176 -4.32 -0.33 -16.06
C PHE A 176 -3.57 0.99 -16.29
N SER A 177 -3.48 1.40 -17.56
CA SER A 177 -3.08 2.76 -17.91
C SER A 177 -3.86 3.35 -19.08
N GLY A 178 -3.93 4.67 -19.15
CA GLY A 178 -4.56 5.39 -20.26
C GLY A 178 -3.65 5.51 -21.49
N GLU A 179 -2.34 5.60 -21.26
CA GLU A 179 -1.29 5.62 -22.29
C GLU A 179 -0.35 4.41 -22.08
N GLU A 180 0.44 4.06 -23.09
CA GLU A 180 1.49 3.04 -22.97
C GLU A 180 2.44 3.37 -21.81
N MET A 181 2.71 2.37 -20.97
CA MET A 181 3.55 2.51 -19.80
C MET A 181 5.01 2.80 -20.17
N GLN A 182 5.60 3.79 -19.50
CA GLN A 182 7.01 4.14 -19.67
C GLN A 182 7.87 3.24 -18.78
N VAL A 183 8.53 2.26 -19.39
CA VAL A 183 9.31 1.21 -18.70
C VAL A 183 10.80 1.44 -18.95
N THR A 184 11.60 1.60 -17.89
CA THR A 184 13.07 1.65 -18.03
C THR A 184 13.65 0.29 -18.43
N SER A 185 14.84 0.24 -19.04
CA SER A 185 15.44 -1.01 -19.53
C SER A 185 15.76 -2.04 -18.43
N GLU A 186 15.92 -1.59 -17.19
CA GLU A 186 16.15 -2.45 -16.02
C GLU A 186 14.88 -2.81 -15.25
N ALA A 187 13.73 -2.23 -15.63
CA ALA A 187 12.50 -2.49 -14.92
C ALA A 187 11.99 -3.91 -15.18
N ARG A 188 11.49 -4.56 -14.13
CA ARG A 188 10.88 -5.88 -14.20
C ARG A 188 9.53 -5.83 -13.53
N LEU A 189 8.52 -6.39 -14.20
CA LEU A 189 7.18 -6.49 -13.65
C LEU A 189 6.91 -7.95 -13.28
N PHE A 190 6.34 -8.15 -12.10
CA PHE A 190 5.98 -9.45 -11.59
C PHE A 190 4.56 -9.46 -11.05
N ASN A 191 3.96 -10.63 -10.99
CA ASN A 191 2.66 -10.87 -10.39
C ASN A 191 2.75 -11.93 -9.30
N LEU A 192 2.23 -11.61 -8.12
CA LEU A 192 2.22 -12.44 -6.91
C LEU A 192 0.86 -13.12 -6.68
N SER A 193 -0.09 -13.01 -7.61
CA SER A 193 -1.44 -13.60 -7.44
C SER A 193 -1.43 -15.11 -7.20
N LEU A 194 -0.43 -15.83 -7.76
CA LEU A 194 -0.25 -17.27 -7.55
C LEU A 194 0.84 -17.63 -6.53
N ALA A 195 1.52 -16.66 -5.92
CA ALA A 195 2.54 -16.93 -4.91
C ALA A 195 1.89 -17.47 -3.63
N ASP A 196 2.49 -18.41 -2.90
CA ASP A 196 1.90 -18.87 -1.63
C ASP A 196 2.34 -17.95 -0.46
N LEU A 197 1.84 -16.71 -0.47
CA LEU A 197 2.21 -15.69 0.53
C LEU A 197 1.83 -16.14 1.94
N GLY A 198 0.76 -16.92 2.09
CA GLY A 198 0.35 -17.49 3.37
C GLY A 198 1.36 -18.51 3.93
N ALA A 199 1.92 -19.39 3.08
CA ALA A 199 2.98 -20.30 3.50
C ALA A 199 4.28 -19.54 3.82
N LEU A 200 4.66 -18.59 2.97
CA LEU A 200 5.86 -17.78 3.16
C LEU A 200 5.79 -16.95 4.46
N TYR A 201 4.63 -16.37 4.77
CA TYR A 201 4.40 -15.60 6.01
C TYR A 201 4.57 -16.48 7.26
N LYS A 202 4.13 -17.75 7.19
CA LYS A 202 4.31 -18.74 8.27
C LYS A 202 5.72 -19.33 8.36
N GLY A 203 6.60 -19.05 7.38
CA GLY A 203 7.88 -19.74 7.23
C GLY A 203 7.76 -21.22 6.86
N THR A 204 6.64 -21.64 6.27
CA THR A 204 6.40 -23.01 5.81
C THR A 204 6.67 -23.14 4.30
N PRO A 205 6.97 -24.35 3.79
CA PRO A 205 7.18 -24.55 2.35
C PRO A 205 5.95 -24.14 1.52
N GLU A 206 6.20 -23.48 0.39
CA GLU A 206 5.17 -23.15 -0.59
C GLU A 206 4.53 -24.41 -1.18
N MET A 207 3.26 -24.33 -1.55
CA MET A 207 2.59 -25.41 -2.27
C MET A 207 3.22 -25.69 -3.65
N GLU A 208 2.94 -26.87 -4.19
CA GLU A 208 3.24 -27.16 -5.59
C GLU A 208 2.40 -26.26 -6.52
N ASN A 209 3.00 -25.84 -7.64
CA ASN A 209 2.37 -25.00 -8.67
C ASN A 209 1.93 -23.59 -8.20
N THR A 210 2.46 -23.10 -7.09
CA THR A 210 2.42 -21.68 -6.69
C THR A 210 3.72 -20.99 -7.08
N GLY A 211 3.70 -19.67 -7.20
CA GLY A 211 4.91 -18.88 -7.44
C GLY A 211 4.66 -17.50 -8.01
N ILE A 212 5.75 -16.75 -8.15
CA ILE A 212 5.75 -15.44 -8.81
C ILE A 212 5.81 -15.63 -10.33
N ILE A 213 5.01 -14.84 -11.06
CA ILE A 213 4.99 -14.83 -12.53
C ILE A 213 5.66 -13.55 -13.02
N GLU A 214 6.57 -13.65 -13.97
CA GLU A 214 7.08 -12.48 -14.69
C GLU A 214 6.04 -11.98 -15.71
N MET A 215 5.80 -10.67 -15.70
CA MET A 215 4.89 -9.98 -16.60
C MET A 215 5.70 -9.32 -17.71
N ASN A 216 5.36 -9.64 -18.96
CA ASN A 216 5.94 -8.98 -20.11
C ASN A 216 5.01 -7.84 -20.54
N THR A 217 5.50 -6.61 -20.49
CA THR A 217 4.70 -5.41 -20.78
C THR A 217 4.25 -5.28 -22.22
N TYR A 218 4.73 -6.13 -23.13
CA TYR A 218 4.28 -6.19 -24.53
C TYR A 218 3.32 -7.35 -24.79
N SER A 219 3.64 -8.56 -24.31
CA SER A 219 2.82 -9.75 -24.61
C SER A 219 1.67 -9.98 -23.62
N ASP A 220 1.78 -9.48 -22.40
CA ASP A 220 0.72 -9.52 -21.39
C ASP A 220 -0.15 -8.24 -21.40
N GLU A 221 0.10 -7.34 -22.36
CA GLU A 221 -0.73 -6.16 -22.60
C GLU A 221 -1.92 -6.51 -23.49
N GLN A 222 -3.09 -6.02 -23.10
CA GLN A 222 -4.32 -6.08 -23.87
C GLN A 222 -4.89 -4.68 -24.00
N GLU A 223 -5.20 -4.26 -25.22
CA GLU A 223 -5.93 -3.03 -25.48
C GLU A 223 -7.43 -3.25 -25.29
N SER A 224 -8.04 -2.45 -24.42
CA SER A 224 -9.49 -2.39 -24.24
C SER A 224 -10.02 -1.05 -24.74
N GLN A 225 -11.19 -1.07 -25.38
CA GLN A 225 -11.85 0.12 -25.88
C GLN A 225 -13.13 0.34 -25.09
N LEU A 226 -13.20 1.48 -24.40
CA LEU A 226 -14.40 1.94 -23.73
C LEU A 226 -15.15 2.91 -24.65
N PHE A 227 -16.47 2.75 -24.71
CA PHE A 227 -17.34 3.55 -25.57
C PHE A 227 -18.37 4.31 -24.73
N GLU A 228 -18.50 5.61 -24.99
CA GLU A 228 -19.62 6.43 -24.52
C GLU A 228 -20.21 7.19 -25.71
N GLY A 229 -21.27 6.64 -26.31
CA GLY A 229 -21.79 7.15 -27.58
C GLY A 229 -20.77 7.02 -28.70
N ASP A 230 -20.38 8.14 -29.31
CA ASP A 230 -19.34 8.21 -30.33
C ASP A 230 -17.92 8.43 -29.74
N GLU A 231 -17.81 8.66 -28.43
CA GLU A 231 -16.52 8.80 -27.76
C GLU A 231 -15.88 7.43 -27.54
N LYS A 232 -14.58 7.35 -27.84
CA LYS A 232 -13.75 6.17 -27.68
C LYS A 232 -12.56 6.49 -26.78
N VAL A 233 -12.39 5.70 -25.72
CA VAL A 233 -11.22 5.76 -24.84
C VAL A 233 -10.48 4.43 -24.93
N LEU A 234 -9.18 4.49 -25.23
CA LEU A 234 -8.30 3.34 -25.16
C LEU A 234 -7.80 3.16 -23.73
N VAL A 235 -7.77 1.92 -23.26
CA VAL A 235 -7.20 1.55 -21.97
C VAL A 235 -6.25 0.38 -22.19
N HIS A 236 -5.01 0.55 -21.75
CA HIS A 236 -4.00 -0.50 -21.73
C HIS A 236 -4.20 -1.34 -20.46
N CYS A 237 -4.39 -2.65 -20.62
CA CYS A 237 -4.58 -3.61 -19.54
C CYS A 237 -3.38 -4.56 -19.50
N TYR A 238 -2.58 -4.50 -18.44
CA TYR A 238 -1.47 -5.41 -18.21
C TYR A 238 -1.95 -6.55 -17.33
N SER A 239 -2.11 -7.75 -17.88
CA SER A 239 -2.77 -8.85 -17.15
C SER A 239 -2.15 -10.22 -17.38
N VAL A 240 -1.99 -10.94 -16.28
CA VAL A 240 -1.66 -12.37 -16.29
C VAL A 240 -2.88 -13.26 -16.08
N VAL A 241 -4.11 -12.73 -16.25
CA VAL A 241 -5.35 -13.48 -15.97
C VAL A 241 -5.41 -14.81 -16.73
N GLY A 242 -4.96 -14.86 -17.98
CA GLY A 242 -4.89 -16.11 -18.76
C GLY A 242 -3.97 -17.15 -18.13
N LYS A 243 -2.80 -16.72 -17.63
CA LYS A 243 -1.83 -17.55 -16.90
C LYS A 243 -2.40 -18.03 -15.55
N VAL A 244 -3.12 -17.15 -14.84
CA VAL A 244 -3.81 -17.46 -13.58
C VAL A 244 -4.93 -18.48 -13.77
N LEU A 245 -5.73 -18.33 -14.83
CA LEU A 245 -6.80 -19.26 -15.17
C LEU A 245 -6.25 -20.62 -15.62
N ALA A 246 -5.20 -20.63 -16.43
CA ALA A 246 -4.53 -21.85 -16.91
C ALA A 246 -3.94 -22.70 -15.78
N ALA A 247 -3.47 -22.07 -14.71
CA ALA A 247 -2.92 -22.73 -13.54
C ALA A 247 -3.97 -23.44 -12.65
N ASP A 248 -5.26 -23.34 -12.96
CA ASP A 248 -6.36 -24.03 -12.26
C ASP A 248 -6.49 -23.61 -10.78
N LEU A 249 -6.43 -22.29 -10.52
CA LEU A 249 -6.25 -21.69 -9.18
C LEU A 249 -7.48 -21.00 -8.58
N VAL A 250 -8.69 -21.29 -9.04
CA VAL A 250 -9.90 -20.95 -8.25
C VAL A 250 -10.14 -22.03 -7.19
N ASN A 251 -9.14 -22.27 -6.34
CA ASN A 251 -9.38 -22.96 -5.09
C ASN A 251 -9.56 -21.91 -4.00
N VAL A 252 -10.82 -21.61 -3.69
CA VAL A 252 -11.20 -20.58 -2.73
C VAL A 252 -10.68 -20.89 -1.32
N ASP A 253 -10.51 -22.18 -0.99
CA ASP A 253 -9.88 -22.62 0.28
C ASP A 253 -8.36 -22.36 0.31
N LYS A 254 -7.72 -22.21 -0.86
CA LYS A 254 -6.27 -21.91 -1.00
C LYS A 254 -5.95 -20.42 -1.13
N LEU A 255 -6.94 -19.53 -1.20
CA LEU A 255 -6.75 -18.07 -1.29
C LEU A 255 -6.37 -17.43 0.06
N ARG A 256 -5.44 -18.04 0.80
CA ARG A 256 -4.91 -17.49 2.06
C ARG A 256 -4.23 -16.13 1.86
N ASN A 257 -3.76 -15.84 0.66
CA ASN A 257 -3.26 -14.51 0.28
C ASN A 257 -4.32 -13.43 0.45
N HIS A 258 -5.53 -13.67 -0.04
CA HIS A 258 -6.63 -12.71 0.05
C HIS A 258 -7.05 -12.50 1.50
N PHE A 259 -6.99 -13.56 2.31
CA PHE A 259 -7.22 -13.44 3.74
C PHE A 259 -6.10 -12.65 4.45
N LEU A 260 -4.83 -12.91 4.15
CA LEU A 260 -3.69 -12.15 4.68
C LEU A 260 -3.79 -10.66 4.33
N ILE A 261 -4.01 -10.36 3.05
CA ILE A 261 -4.14 -9.00 2.52
C ILE A 261 -5.38 -8.32 3.11
N GLY A 262 -6.53 -8.99 3.06
CA GLY A 262 -7.81 -8.46 3.54
C GLY A 262 -7.85 -8.23 5.05
N ALA A 263 -7.36 -9.18 5.85
CA ALA A 263 -7.28 -9.04 7.31
C ALA A 263 -6.33 -7.89 7.71
N THR A 264 -5.24 -7.70 6.96
CA THR A 264 -4.31 -6.57 7.18
C THR A 264 -4.96 -5.23 6.84
N ALA A 265 -5.60 -5.13 5.67
CA ALA A 265 -6.30 -3.93 5.22
C ALA A 265 -7.44 -3.53 6.17
N LEU A 266 -8.14 -4.51 6.74
CA LEU A 266 -9.20 -4.30 7.73
C LEU A 266 -8.68 -4.19 9.16
N GLY A 267 -7.39 -4.39 9.42
CA GLY A 267 -6.85 -4.63 10.77
C GLY A 267 -7.35 -3.66 11.84
N SER A 268 -7.30 -2.35 11.59
CA SER A 268 -7.76 -1.33 12.56
C SER A 268 -9.29 -1.27 12.76
N GLN A 269 -10.05 -2.01 11.96
CA GLN A 269 -11.51 -2.10 11.96
C GLN A 269 -12.01 -3.42 12.56
N LEU A 270 -11.13 -4.42 12.70
CA LEU A 270 -11.49 -5.73 13.20
C LEU A 270 -11.52 -5.76 14.74
N LEU A 271 -12.52 -6.43 15.30
CA LEU A 271 -12.68 -6.61 16.75
C LEU A 271 -11.78 -7.72 17.31
N LYS A 272 -11.17 -8.54 16.44
CA LYS A 272 -10.31 -9.67 16.78
C LYS A 272 -9.12 -9.73 15.84
N THR A 273 -7.97 -10.10 16.39
CA THR A 273 -6.82 -10.52 15.60
C THR A 273 -7.11 -11.89 14.98
N TYR A 274 -6.88 -12.01 13.68
CA TYR A 274 -6.99 -13.28 12.97
C TYR A 274 -5.62 -13.93 12.87
N ASP A 275 -5.61 -15.25 12.69
CA ASP A 275 -4.39 -16.02 12.50
C ASP A 275 -4.48 -16.93 11.29
N LEU A 276 -3.30 -17.39 10.88
CA LEU A 276 -3.08 -18.32 9.79
C LEU A 276 -2.84 -19.76 10.31
N GLY A 277 -3.30 -20.07 11.52
CA GLY A 277 -2.96 -21.31 12.22
C GLY A 277 -1.53 -21.29 12.73
N VAL A 278 -0.92 -22.48 12.87
CA VAL A 278 0.44 -22.62 13.40
C VAL A 278 1.50 -22.31 12.34
N ASP A 279 2.55 -21.61 12.76
CA ASP A 279 3.74 -21.31 11.97
C ASP A 279 4.75 -22.48 11.99
N ALA A 280 5.90 -22.30 11.34
CA ALA A 280 6.97 -23.30 11.31
C ALA A 280 7.57 -23.63 12.69
N ASN A 281 7.41 -22.76 13.68
CA ASN A 281 7.87 -22.97 15.06
C ASN A 281 6.80 -23.57 15.96
N GLY A 282 5.59 -23.80 15.44
CA GLY A 282 4.45 -24.29 16.21
C GLY A 282 3.72 -23.20 17.00
N GLU A 283 4.02 -21.93 16.75
CA GLU A 283 3.36 -20.78 17.37
C GLU A 283 2.19 -20.28 16.50
N LEU A 284 1.25 -19.55 17.10
CA LEU A 284 0.12 -19.00 16.35
C LEU A 284 0.60 -17.86 15.43
N CYS A 285 0.35 -18.02 14.13
CA CYS A 285 0.73 -17.05 13.11
C CYS A 285 -0.31 -15.93 13.01
N GLU A 286 -0.28 -15.00 13.95
CA GLU A 286 -1.19 -13.85 14.00
C GLU A 286 -0.93 -12.86 12.86
N ILE A 287 -2.00 -12.37 12.25
CA ILE A 287 -1.97 -11.34 11.21
C ILE A 287 -2.02 -9.98 11.90
N ILE A 288 -0.84 -9.42 12.14
CA ILE A 288 -0.66 -8.08 12.70
C ILE A 288 -0.12 -7.17 11.59
N PRO A 289 -0.74 -6.00 11.30
CA PRO A 289 -0.36 -5.17 10.17
C PRO A 289 1.13 -4.83 10.08
N GLU A 290 1.77 -4.56 11.22
CA GLU A 290 3.20 -4.27 11.32
C GLU A 290 4.06 -5.48 10.94
N LYS A 291 3.70 -6.69 11.41
CA LYS A 291 4.37 -7.93 11.00
C LYS A 291 4.19 -8.20 9.50
N VAL A 292 3.01 -7.87 8.96
CA VAL A 292 2.72 -8.01 7.53
C VAL A 292 3.53 -7.00 6.71
N ALA A 293 3.67 -5.77 7.19
CA ALA A 293 4.56 -4.79 6.58
C ALA A 293 5.99 -5.31 6.51
N ASP A 294 6.55 -5.81 7.62
CA ASP A 294 7.89 -6.41 7.64
C ASP A 294 8.04 -7.57 6.65
N PHE A 295 7.04 -8.45 6.58
CA PHE A 295 7.01 -9.54 5.61
C PHE A 295 7.08 -9.03 4.15
N PHE A 296 6.24 -8.07 3.78
CA PHE A 296 6.24 -7.53 2.42
C PHE A 296 7.50 -6.74 2.07
N PHE A 297 8.11 -6.03 3.02
CA PHE A 297 9.42 -5.42 2.82
C PHE A 297 10.52 -6.47 2.66
N ASN A 298 10.49 -7.55 3.44
CA ASN A 298 11.42 -8.66 3.26
C ASN A 298 11.25 -9.34 1.89
N LEU A 299 10.03 -9.42 1.34
CA LEU A 299 9.78 -9.85 -0.03
C LEU A 299 10.32 -8.84 -1.06
N LEU A 300 10.04 -7.55 -0.89
CA LEU A 300 10.47 -6.49 -1.81
C LEU A 300 12.00 -6.45 -1.93
N HIS A 301 12.69 -6.53 -0.79
CA HIS A 301 14.16 -6.51 -0.69
C HIS A 301 14.82 -7.87 -0.95
N GLY A 302 14.05 -8.91 -1.32
CA GLY A 302 14.58 -10.22 -1.70
C GLY A 302 15.13 -11.07 -0.55
N LYS A 303 14.86 -10.70 0.70
CA LYS A 303 15.19 -11.51 1.90
C LYS A 303 14.32 -12.77 1.97
N ILE A 304 13.06 -12.65 1.55
CA ILE A 304 12.16 -13.78 1.30
C ILE A 304 12.08 -13.95 -0.22
N GLN A 305 12.45 -15.13 -0.71
CA GLN A 305 12.37 -15.45 -2.12
C GLN A 305 11.10 -16.23 -2.40
N VAL A 306 10.36 -15.80 -3.41
CA VAL A 306 9.21 -16.53 -3.94
C VAL A 306 9.70 -17.40 -5.08
N ARG A 307 9.29 -18.66 -5.14
CA ARG A 307 9.61 -19.52 -6.28
C ARG A 307 9.07 -18.93 -7.59
N THR A 308 9.86 -18.98 -8.65
CA THR A 308 9.41 -18.57 -9.99
C THR A 308 8.52 -19.66 -10.58
N LEU A 309 7.39 -19.24 -11.13
CA LEU A 309 6.54 -20.09 -11.93
C LEU A 309 6.78 -19.75 -13.41
N GLU A 310 7.30 -20.70 -14.18
CA GLU A 310 7.39 -20.57 -15.63
C GLU A 310 5.95 -20.49 -16.15
N GLY A 311 5.45 -19.29 -16.40
CA GLY A 311 4.06 -19.01 -16.83
C GLY A 311 3.69 -19.58 -18.21
N SER A 312 4.43 -20.57 -18.70
CA SER A 312 4.14 -21.40 -19.85
C SER A 312 3.31 -22.61 -19.43
N PHE A 313 2.05 -22.65 -19.88
CA PHE A 313 1.15 -23.77 -19.62
C PHE A 313 0.88 -24.51 -20.92
N SER A 314 0.83 -25.84 -20.87
CA SER A 314 0.44 -26.63 -22.04
C SER A 314 -1.03 -26.38 -22.36
N ILE A 315 -1.34 -25.88 -23.55
CA ILE A 315 -2.72 -25.70 -24.03
C ILE A 315 -3.49 -27.02 -23.99
N GLN A 316 -2.81 -28.15 -24.21
CA GLN A 316 -3.41 -29.48 -24.14
C GLN A 316 -3.81 -29.85 -22.71
N GLU A 317 -2.99 -29.48 -21.72
CA GLU A 317 -3.34 -29.68 -20.30
C GLU A 317 -4.51 -28.80 -19.87
N ILE A 318 -4.55 -27.54 -20.34
CA ILE A 318 -5.69 -26.64 -20.08
C ILE A 318 -6.96 -27.18 -20.72
N ALA A 319 -6.89 -27.59 -21.99
CA ALA A 319 -8.04 -28.10 -22.74
C ALA A 319 -8.60 -29.41 -22.14
N GLN A 320 -7.74 -30.29 -21.63
CA GLN A 320 -8.14 -31.51 -20.92
C GLN A 320 -8.82 -31.23 -19.57
N ARG A 321 -8.51 -30.11 -18.92
CA ARG A 321 -9.14 -29.71 -17.65
C ARG A 321 -10.48 -28.98 -17.84
N LEU A 322 -10.67 -28.30 -18.96
CA LEU A 322 -11.90 -27.55 -19.29
C LEU A 322 -12.98 -28.42 -19.98
N SER A 323 -12.64 -29.63 -20.41
CA SER A 323 -13.55 -30.60 -21.05
C SER A 323 -14.20 -31.53 -20.03
#